data_AF-W7EQM5-F1
#
_entry.id   AF-W7EQM5-F1
#
_cell.length_a   1.000
_cell.length_b   1.000
_cell.length_c   1.000
_cell.angle_alpha   90.00
_cell.angle_beta   90.00
_cell.angle_gamma   90.00
#
_symmetry.space_group_name_H-M   'P 1'
#
loop_
_entity.id
_entity.type
_entity.pdbx_description
1 polymer ?
#
loop_
_entity_poly.entity_id
_entity_poly.type
_entity_poly.pdbx_seq_one_letter_code
_entity_poly.pdbx_strand_id
1 'polypeptide(L)'
;MDSFGSGLGNLDLSKLSDRDKQELQQFAMNEGQKARIQSSIHSLTDTCFRKCIPTGTVKSGKLDKYEEPCMRQCVDRFLDANLVVLRELERLRG
;
A
#
# COMPACT_ATOMS: atom_id res chain seq x y z
N MET A 1 -9.53 -4.54 6.27
CA MET A 1 -9.29 -3.14 6.67
C MET A 1 -10.01 -2.24 5.68
N ASP A 2 -11.34 -2.17 5.79
CA ASP A 2 -12.21 -1.32 4.96
C ASP A 2 -12.49 -0.01 5.70
N SER A 3 -11.44 0.80 5.92
CA SER A 3 -11.53 2.00 6.75
C SER A 3 -12.00 3.25 5.99
N PHE A 4 -12.56 3.09 4.79
CA PHE A 4 -13.21 4.17 4.04
C PHE A 4 -14.74 4.22 4.25
N GLY A 5 -15.33 3.18 4.85
CA GLY A 5 -16.78 3.09 5.04
C GLY A 5 -17.33 3.98 6.18
N SER A 6 -16.54 4.27 7.21
CA SER A 6 -17.06 4.95 8.41
C SER A 6 -17.07 6.47 8.36
N GLY A 7 -16.43 7.11 7.37
CA GLY A 7 -16.35 8.58 7.27
C GLY A 7 -17.48 9.24 6.47
N LEU A 8 -18.11 8.49 5.56
CA LEU A 8 -19.13 9.01 4.63
C LEU A 8 -20.57 8.62 5.00
N GLY A 9 -20.76 7.81 6.05
CA GLY A 9 -22.05 7.20 6.40
C GLY A 9 -23.17 8.18 6.76
N ASN A 10 -22.89 9.49 6.85
CA ASN A 10 -23.86 10.51 7.20
C ASN A 10 -23.88 11.72 6.25
N LEU A 11 -23.28 11.60 5.05
CA LEU A 11 -23.34 12.65 4.02
C LEU A 11 -24.46 12.35 3.04
N ASP A 12 -25.49 13.20 3.04
CA ASP A 12 -26.60 13.14 2.08
C ASP A 12 -26.15 13.68 0.71
N LEU A 13 -25.59 12.79 -0.11
CA LEU A 13 -25.06 13.08 -1.45
C LEU A 13 -26.12 13.59 -2.43
N SER A 14 -27.41 13.45 -2.11
CA SER A 14 -28.52 13.91 -2.95
C SER A 14 -28.65 15.45 -2.96
N LYS A 15 -28.09 16.14 -1.95
CA LYS A 15 -28.14 17.60 -1.81
C LYS A 15 -26.96 18.33 -2.45
N LEU A 16 -26.00 17.60 -3.01
CA LEU A 16 -24.84 18.18 -3.67
C LEU A 16 -25.20 18.66 -5.08
N SER A 17 -24.64 19.80 -5.50
CA SER A 17 -24.73 20.22 -6.91
C SER A 17 -23.96 19.23 -7.80
N ASP A 18 -24.27 19.17 -9.10
CA ASP A 18 -23.57 18.26 -10.00
C ASP A 18 -22.07 18.57 -10.11
N ARG A 19 -21.70 19.84 -9.92
CA ARG A 19 -20.30 20.27 -9.80
C ARG A 19 -19.63 19.68 -8.57
N ASP A 20 -20.27 19.77 -7.40
CA ASP A 20 -19.72 19.25 -6.15
C ASP A 20 -19.61 17.72 -6.16
N LYS A 21 -20.54 17.03 -6.82
CA LYS A 21 -20.44 15.58 -7.04
C LYS A 21 -19.22 15.21 -7.87
N GLN A 22 -18.95 15.96 -8.95
CA GLN A 22 -17.79 15.72 -9.80
C GLN A 22 -16.47 15.98 -9.06
N GLU A 23 -16.39 17.08 -8.30
CA GLU A 23 -15.23 17.40 -7.46
C GLU A 23 -15.00 16.34 -6.38
N LEU A 24 -16.06 15.91 -5.69
CA LEU A 24 -15.98 14.87 -4.67
C LEU A 24 -15.57 13.52 -5.27
N GLN A 25 -16.06 13.17 -6.45
CA GLN A 25 -15.65 11.94 -7.14
C GLN A 25 -14.15 11.98 -7.46
N GLN A 26 -13.65 13.10 -7.99
CA GLN A 26 -12.22 13.28 -8.26
C GLN A 26 -11.39 13.20 -6.97
N PHE A 27 -11.85 13.84 -5.90
CA PHE A 27 -11.21 13.78 -4.60
C PHE A 27 -11.16 12.35 -4.06
N ALA A 28 -12.28 11.62 -4.07
CA ALA A 28 -12.37 10.25 -3.61
C ALA A 28 -11.45 9.31 -4.42
N MET A 29 -11.36 9.51 -5.74
CA MET A 29 -10.42 8.77 -6.59
C MET A 29 -8.96 9.05 -6.18
N ASN A 30 -8.60 10.31 -5.95
CA ASN A 30 -7.25 10.70 -5.55
C ASN A 30 -6.88 10.13 -4.17
N GLU A 31 -7.77 10.26 -3.18
CA GLU A 31 -7.54 9.70 -1.84
C GLU A 31 -7.51 8.18 -1.85
N GLY A 32 -8.36 7.55 -2.66
CA GLY A 32 -8.32 6.09 -2.87
C GLY A 32 -6.98 5.61 -3.44
N GLN A 33 -6.39 6.34 -4.38
CA GLN A 33 -5.05 6.02 -4.89
C GLN A 33 -3.98 6.18 -3.81
N LYS A 34 -3.99 7.28 -3.06
CA LYS A 34 -3.06 7.50 -1.94
C LYS A 34 -3.15 6.38 -0.90
N ALA A 35 -4.36 5.98 -0.56
CA ALA A 35 -4.60 4.92 0.42
C ALA A 35 -4.06 3.56 -0.01
N ARG A 36 -4.20 3.21 -1.29
CA ARG A 36 -3.61 1.99 -1.86
C ARG A 36 -2.10 2.01 -1.75
N ILE A 37 -1.46 3.14 -2.09
CA ILE A 37 -0.01 3.30 -1.95
C ILE A 37 0.42 3.14 -0.48
N GLN A 38 -0.29 3.78 0.45
CA GLN A 38 0.00 3.66 1.88
C GLN A 38 -0.16 2.23 2.42
N SER A 39 -1.18 1.51 1.94
CA SER A 39 -1.37 0.10 2.29
C SER A 39 -0.24 -0.77 1.77
N SER A 40 0.21 -0.55 0.52
CA SER A 40 1.37 -1.24 -0.04
C SER A 40 2.65 -0.94 0.75
N ILE A 41 2.87 0.32 1.14
CA ILE A 41 4.01 0.71 1.98
C ILE A 41 3.99 -0.05 3.31
N HIS A 42 2.84 -0.11 3.98
CA HIS A 42 2.70 -0.85 5.24
C HIS A 42 3.00 -2.34 5.07
N SER A 43 2.44 -2.98 4.04
CA SER A 43 2.65 -4.41 3.78
C SER A 43 4.10 -4.74 3.46
N LEU A 44 4.74 -3.93 2.62
CA LEU A 44 6.17 -4.06 2.29
C LEU A 44 7.03 -3.84 3.53
N THR A 45 6.71 -2.83 4.34
CA THR A 45 7.45 -2.52 5.56
C THR A 45 7.37 -3.68 6.55
N ASP A 46 6.19 -4.22 6.83
CA ASP A 46 6.04 -5.37 7.74
C ASP A 46 6.81 -6.60 7.22
N THR A 47 6.65 -6.91 5.92
CA THR A 47 7.33 -8.06 5.30
C THR A 47 8.84 -7.92 5.35
N CYS A 48 9.37 -6.77 4.93
CA CYS A 48 10.81 -6.55 4.85
C CYS A 48 11.44 -6.36 6.21
N PHE A 49 10.75 -5.71 7.15
CA PHE A 49 11.23 -5.60 8.52
C PHE A 49 11.41 -6.99 9.14
N ARG A 50 10.43 -7.89 9.02
CA ARG A 50 10.54 -9.28 9.51
C ARG A 50 11.67 -10.08 8.85
N LYS A 51 11.99 -9.80 7.59
CA LYS A 51 13.03 -10.53 6.83
C LYS A 51 14.44 -9.99 7.08
N CYS A 52 14.57 -8.69 7.30
CA CYS A 52 15.86 -8.01 7.33
C CYS A 52 16.31 -7.59 8.72
N ILE A 53 15.38 -7.37 9.66
CA ILE A 53 15.69 -6.96 11.03
C ILE A 53 15.58 -8.19 11.92
N PRO A 54 16.68 -8.68 12.53
CA PRO A 54 16.62 -9.88 13.34
C PRO A 54 15.74 -9.68 14.58
N THR A 55 14.95 -10.71 14.90
CA THR A 55 13.97 -10.64 15.99
C THR A 55 14.68 -10.40 17.33
N GLY A 56 14.22 -9.40 18.08
CA GLY A 56 14.75 -9.08 19.41
C GLY A 56 16.04 -8.25 19.42
N THR A 57 16.53 -7.77 18.26
CA THR A 57 17.80 -7.02 18.19
C THR A 57 17.69 -5.72 17.37
N VAL A 58 16.83 -4.80 17.80
CA VAL A 58 16.94 -3.41 17.32
C VAL A 58 18.05 -2.73 18.12
N LYS A 59 19.22 -2.60 17.51
CA LYS A 59 20.43 -2.06 18.18
C LYS A 59 20.49 -0.54 18.15
N SER A 60 19.85 0.09 17.17
CA SER A 60 19.90 1.53 16.91
C SER A 60 18.61 1.99 16.21
N GLY A 61 18.31 3.28 16.28
CA GLY A 61 17.22 3.89 15.51
C GLY A 61 17.53 4.06 14.01
N LYS A 62 18.78 3.84 13.60
CA LYS A 62 19.19 3.82 12.19
C LYS A 62 19.47 2.39 11.75
N LEU A 63 19.11 2.09 10.49
CA LEU A 63 19.49 0.84 9.86
C LEU A 63 21.01 0.73 9.78
N ASP A 64 21.54 -0.44 10.14
CA ASP A 64 22.96 -0.71 10.03
C ASP A 64 23.37 -1.05 8.58
N LYS A 65 24.67 -1.26 8.39
CA LYS A 65 25.27 -1.53 7.06
C LYS A 65 24.80 -2.83 6.39
N TYR A 66 24.12 -3.72 7.11
CA TYR A 66 23.52 -4.94 6.60
C TYR A 66 22.00 -4.80 6.46
N GLU A 67 21.35 -4.11 7.40
CA GLU A 67 19.91 -3.88 7.41
C GLU A 67 19.46 -3.00 6.24
N GLU A 68 20.12 -1.86 5.98
CA GLU A 68 19.73 -0.95 4.89
C GLU A 68 19.76 -1.60 3.50
N PRO A 69 20.85 -2.26 3.06
CA PRO A 69 20.85 -2.94 1.77
C PRO A 69 19.86 -4.11 1.72
N CYS A 70 19.64 -4.82 2.83
CA CYS A 70 18.63 -5.86 2.88
C CYS A 70 17.22 -5.29 2.65
N MET A 71 16.86 -4.20 3.34
CA MET A 71 15.54 -3.57 3.20
C MET A 71 15.28 -3.12 1.77
N ARG A 72 16.27 -2.49 1.11
CA ARG A 72 16.18 -2.10 -0.31
C ARG A 72 15.96 -3.31 -1.22
N GLN A 73 16.82 -4.33 -1.10
CA GLN A 73 16.72 -5.53 -1.93
C GLN A 73 15.44 -6.32 -1.67
N CYS A 74 14.93 -6.32 -0.44
CA CYS A 74 13.68 -6.99 -0.10
C CYS A 74 12.49 -6.40 -0.89
N VAL A 75 12.39 -5.07 -0.96
CA VAL A 75 11.32 -4.42 -1.74
C VAL A 75 11.46 -4.73 -3.22
N ASP A 76 12.66 -4.60 -3.80
CA ASP A 76 12.90 -4.91 -5.21
C ASP A 76 12.52 -6.36 -5.54
N ARG A 77 12.95 -7.31 -4.71
CA ARG A 77 12.63 -8.74 -4.88
C ARG A 77 11.14 -9.03 -4.70
N PHE A 78 10.46 -8.33 -3.80
CA PHE A 78 9.03 -8.48 -3.65
C PHE A 78 8.29 -8.03 -4.92
N LEU A 79 8.67 -6.89 -5.50
CA LEU A 79 8.06 -6.41 -6.75
C LEU A 79 8.34 -7.36 -7.92
N ASP A 80 9.58 -7.85 -8.06
CA ASP A 80 9.95 -8.85 -9.06
C ASP A 80 9.09 -10.12 -8.93
N ALA A 81 8.96 -10.65 -7.71
CA ALA A 81 8.16 -11.84 -7.44
C ALA A 81 6.67 -11.62 -7.77
N ASN A 82 6.11 -10.46 -7.43
CA ASN A 82 4.73 -10.15 -7.80
C ASN A 82 4.52 -10.11 -9.31
N LEU A 83 5.46 -9.54 -10.06
CA LEU A 83 5.37 -9.51 -11.53
C LEU A 83 5.40 -10.93 -12.12
N VAL A 84 6.21 -11.83 -11.56
CA VAL A 84 6.22 -13.24 -11.97
C VAL A 84 4.86 -13.90 -11.71
N VAL A 85 4.29 -13.70 -10.51
CA VAL A 85 2.97 -14.24 -10.16
C VAL A 85 1.89 -13.70 -11.08
N LEU A 86 1.87 -12.39 -11.34
CA LEU A 86 0.88 -11.77 -12.23
C LEU A 86 0.95 -12.33 -13.64
N ARG A 87 2.15 -12.46 -14.22
CA ARG A 87 2.33 -13.07 -15.55
C ARG A 87 1.82 -14.51 -15.61
N GLU A 88 2.05 -15.27 -14.55
CA GLU A 88 1.56 -16.66 -14.48
C GLU A 88 0.04 -16.72 -14.36
N LEU A 89 -0.57 -15.83 -13.57
CA LEU A 89 -2.02 -15.72 -13.48
C LEU A 89 -2.64 -15.29 -14.83
N GLU A 90 -2.00 -14.39 -15.57
CA GLU A 90 -2.43 -14.01 -16.93
C GLU A 90 -2.35 -15.21 -17.88
N ARG A 91 -1.27 -15.99 -17.82
CA ARG A 91 -1.11 -17.21 -18.61
C ARG A 91 -2.21 -18.24 -18.34
N LEU A 92 -2.66 -18.38 -17.09
CA LEU A 92 -3.73 -19.31 -16.70
C LEU A 92 -5.15 -18.84 -17.09
N ARG A 93 -5.31 -17.56 -17.43
CA ARG A 93 -6.61 -17.00 -17.86
C ARG A 93 -6.88 -17.16 -19.36
N GLY A 94 -5.86 -17.53 -20.14
CA GLY A 94 -5.97 -17.95 -21.55
C GLY A 94 -5.92 -19.47 -21.68
#